data_AF-A0A8J5XDQ8-F1
#
_entry.id   AF-A0A8J5XDQ8-F1
#
_cell.length_a   1.000
_cell.length_b   1.000
_cell.length_c   1.000
_cell.angle_alpha   90.00
_cell.angle_beta   90.00
_cell.angle_gamma   90.00
#
_symmetry.space_group_name_H-M   'P 1'
#
loop_
_entity.id
_entity.type
_entity.pdbx_description
1 polymer ?
#
loop_
_entity_poly.entity_id
_entity_poly.type
_entity_poly.pdbx_seq_one_letter_code
_entity_poly.pdbx_strand_id
1 'polypeptide(L)'
;MLGLFGARALREDAPAARQPPWARELRFALLRPRGRLGLGYAAVEAAFVHAPTRTLLLTDGLVHVPREPPAVLDRANLRALGMPGNAVSVGAALTNWRGQGAAIREADEADARRPPTDAQAVARGWKRNAVLSLYFGPSADAIAAPERAFDALAGRWLVGPVCATLIYSSDKVRGALAEWVEQIASGRLGRFDTIVPAHLAVARGTPADVRRAFAPVLSGSATAAYRASDVRLLADLSAGLRTLGVI
;
A
#
# COMPACT_ATOMS: atom_id res chain seq x y z
N MET A 1 0.82 3.60 -31.79
CA MET A 1 2.10 3.78 -31.07
C MET A 1 2.93 2.51 -31.31
N LEU A 2 3.93 2.59 -32.19
CA LEU A 2 4.80 1.47 -32.58
C LEU A 2 5.98 1.40 -31.60
N GLY A 3 5.85 0.60 -30.54
CA GLY A 3 7.01 0.23 -29.72
C GLY A 3 7.91 -0.75 -30.49
N LEU A 4 9.23 -0.68 -30.26
CA LEU A 4 10.23 -1.57 -30.87
C LEU A 4 9.94 -3.08 -30.65
N PHE A 5 9.14 -3.40 -29.64
CA PHE A 5 8.61 -4.73 -29.40
C PHE A 5 7.08 -4.68 -29.52
N GLY A 6 6.49 -5.56 -30.31
CA GLY A 6 5.03 -5.68 -30.39
C GLY A 6 4.47 -6.00 -29.01
N ALA A 7 3.73 -5.05 -28.41
CA ALA A 7 3.11 -5.24 -27.11
C ALA A 7 2.09 -6.39 -27.19
N ARG A 8 2.33 -7.47 -26.43
CA ARG A 8 1.43 -8.60 -26.28
C ARG A 8 1.18 -8.85 -24.81
N ALA A 9 0.00 -9.37 -24.48
CA ALA A 9 -0.32 -9.74 -23.10
C ALA A 9 0.54 -10.94 -22.67
N LEU A 10 1.21 -10.82 -21.53
CA LEU A 10 1.89 -11.94 -20.88
C LEU A 10 0.87 -13.01 -20.47
N ARG A 11 1.22 -14.29 -20.62
CA ARG A 11 0.36 -15.44 -20.31
C ARG A 11 1.17 -16.51 -19.59
N GLU A 12 0.66 -16.99 -18.46
CA GLU A 12 1.28 -18.03 -17.64
C GLU A 12 1.33 -19.39 -18.38
N ASP A 13 0.32 -19.66 -19.18
CA ASP A 13 0.14 -20.88 -19.98
C ASP A 13 0.71 -20.79 -21.40
N ALA A 14 1.48 -19.73 -21.72
CA ALA A 14 2.08 -19.59 -23.04
C ALA A 14 3.05 -20.74 -23.34
N PRO A 15 3.10 -21.24 -24.59
CA PRO A 15 4.10 -22.22 -25.01
C PRO A 15 5.52 -21.71 -24.72
N ALA A 16 6.47 -22.62 -24.44
CA ALA A 16 7.84 -22.26 -24.06
C ALA A 16 8.52 -21.26 -25.04
N ALA A 17 8.28 -21.39 -26.34
CA ALA A 17 8.80 -20.48 -27.36
C ALA A 17 8.26 -19.03 -27.28
N ARG A 18 7.23 -18.79 -26.47
CA ARG A 18 6.59 -17.49 -26.23
C ARG A 18 6.67 -17.06 -24.77
N GLN A 19 7.29 -17.85 -23.90
CA GLN A 19 7.57 -17.43 -22.53
C GLN A 19 8.75 -16.44 -22.52
N PRO A 20 8.77 -15.50 -21.57
CA PRO A 20 9.90 -14.60 -21.43
C PRO A 20 11.18 -15.39 -21.09
N PRO A 21 12.36 -14.89 -21.49
CA PRO A 21 13.63 -15.62 -21.30
C PRO A 21 13.91 -15.92 -19.83
N TRP A 22 13.40 -15.10 -18.91
CA TRP A 22 13.53 -15.26 -17.47
C TRP A 22 12.53 -16.26 -16.85
N ALA A 23 11.57 -16.83 -17.60
CA ALA A 23 10.51 -17.67 -17.03
C ALA A 23 11.03 -18.96 -16.35
N ARG A 24 12.25 -19.39 -16.69
CA ARG A 24 12.92 -20.52 -16.03
C ARG A 24 13.46 -20.17 -14.64
N GLU A 25 13.76 -18.90 -14.40
CA GLU A 25 14.34 -18.39 -13.15
C GLU A 25 13.27 -17.75 -12.26
N LEU A 26 12.31 -17.05 -12.89
CA LEU A 26 11.21 -16.33 -12.28
C LEU A 26 9.90 -16.99 -12.70
N ARG A 27 9.36 -17.83 -11.81
CA ARG A 27 7.97 -18.29 -11.94
C ARG A 27 7.06 -17.11 -11.65
N PHE A 28 5.93 -16.99 -12.35
CA PHE A 28 5.04 -15.85 -12.17
C PHE A 28 3.56 -16.24 -12.13
N ALA A 29 2.76 -15.40 -11.47
CA ALA A 29 1.30 -15.47 -11.45
C ALA A 29 0.74 -14.06 -11.59
N LEU A 30 -0.31 -13.91 -12.40
CA LEU A 30 -0.94 -12.63 -12.72
C LEU A 30 -2.34 -12.58 -12.11
N LEU A 31 -2.61 -11.54 -11.33
CA LEU A 31 -3.98 -11.18 -11.00
C LEU A 31 -4.60 -10.56 -12.25
N ARG A 32 -5.59 -11.22 -12.85
CA ARG A 32 -6.28 -10.72 -14.05
C ARG A 32 -7.79 -10.97 -13.94
N PRO A 33 -8.51 -10.13 -13.20
CA PRO A 33 -9.97 -10.22 -13.11
C PRO A 33 -10.60 -10.10 -14.50
N ARG A 34 -11.65 -10.88 -14.75
CA ARG A 34 -12.43 -10.79 -16.01
C ARG A 34 -13.19 -9.46 -16.08
N GLY A 35 -13.70 -9.01 -14.94
CA GLY A 35 -14.41 -7.73 -14.82
C GLY A 35 -13.42 -6.56 -14.78
N ARG A 36 -13.77 -5.48 -15.47
CA ARG A 36 -13.09 -4.19 -15.32
C ARG A 36 -13.77 -3.37 -14.24
N LEU A 37 -12.99 -2.61 -13.49
CA LEU A 37 -13.51 -1.50 -12.71
C LEU A 37 -14.00 -0.40 -13.66
N GLY A 38 -14.73 0.58 -13.15
CA GLY A 38 -15.32 1.66 -13.95
C GLY A 38 -14.28 2.41 -14.76
N LEU A 39 -14.74 3.07 -15.83
CA LEU A 39 -13.89 3.72 -16.84
C LEU A 39 -12.92 2.75 -17.55
N GLY A 40 -13.18 1.43 -17.47
CA GLY A 40 -12.40 0.40 -18.16
C GLY A 40 -11.10 0.00 -17.46
N TYR A 41 -10.89 0.45 -16.22
CA TYR A 41 -9.69 0.14 -15.46
C TYR A 41 -9.58 -1.37 -15.15
N ALA A 42 -8.42 -1.96 -15.38
CA ALA A 42 -8.14 -3.35 -15.08
C ALA A 42 -7.21 -3.45 -13.87
N ALA A 43 -7.69 -4.06 -12.79
CA ALA A 43 -6.88 -4.36 -11.62
C ALA A 43 -5.93 -5.53 -11.96
N VAL A 44 -4.71 -5.21 -12.39
CA VAL A 44 -3.71 -6.22 -12.78
C VAL A 44 -2.53 -6.15 -11.82
N GLU A 45 -2.15 -7.30 -11.28
CA GLU A 45 -0.96 -7.45 -10.44
C GLU A 45 -0.12 -8.61 -10.96
N ALA A 46 1.16 -8.61 -10.59
CA ALA A 46 2.06 -9.71 -10.87
C ALA A 46 2.82 -10.12 -9.61
N ALA A 47 2.92 -11.43 -9.41
CA ALA A 47 3.80 -12.04 -8.44
C ALA A 47 4.87 -12.83 -9.17
N PHE A 48 6.12 -12.70 -8.75
CA PHE A 48 7.24 -13.48 -9.25
C PHE A 48 7.94 -14.18 -8.11
N VAL A 49 8.25 -15.47 -8.25
CA VAL A 49 9.12 -16.18 -7.32
C VAL A 49 10.45 -16.47 -8.00
N HIS A 50 11.50 -15.85 -7.48
CA HIS A 50 12.87 -16.18 -7.82
C HIS A 50 13.33 -17.36 -6.98
N ALA A 51 13.35 -18.55 -7.60
CA ALA A 51 13.61 -19.80 -6.90
C ALA A 51 14.99 -19.87 -6.22
N PRO A 52 16.10 -19.40 -6.85
CA PRO A 52 17.43 -19.48 -6.25
C PRO A 52 17.56 -18.70 -4.93
N THR A 53 16.96 -17.51 -4.83
CA THR A 53 17.03 -16.66 -3.63
C THR A 53 15.81 -16.79 -2.72
N ARG A 54 14.83 -17.63 -3.09
CA ARG A 54 13.56 -17.81 -2.35
C ARG A 54 12.89 -16.47 -2.07
N THR A 55 12.81 -15.63 -3.10
CA THR A 55 12.27 -14.27 -3.02
C THR A 55 10.98 -14.16 -3.80
N LEU A 56 9.92 -13.70 -3.14
CA LEU A 56 8.67 -13.28 -3.78
C LEU A 56 8.78 -11.80 -4.11
N LEU A 57 8.68 -11.44 -5.38
CA LEU A 57 8.55 -10.06 -5.84
C LEU A 57 7.07 -9.80 -6.15
N LEU A 58 6.54 -8.69 -5.64
CA LEU A 58 5.16 -8.27 -5.85
C LEU A 58 5.14 -6.86 -6.45
N THR A 59 4.10 -6.60 -7.23
CA THR A 59 3.65 -5.25 -7.56
C THR A 59 2.97 -4.61 -6.33
N ASP A 60 1.77 -4.03 -6.44
CA ASP A 60 1.19 -3.18 -5.40
C ASP A 60 0.31 -3.95 -4.39
N GLY A 61 0.42 -5.30 -4.41
CA GLY A 61 -0.41 -6.20 -3.62
C GLY A 61 -0.12 -6.19 -2.11
N LEU A 62 1.14 -6.01 -1.72
CA LEU A 62 1.56 -5.95 -0.31
C LEU A 62 2.53 -4.80 -0.09
N VAL A 63 2.55 -4.32 1.14
CA VAL A 63 3.56 -3.38 1.63
C VAL A 63 4.07 -3.80 3.00
N HIS A 64 5.29 -3.38 3.31
CA HIS A 64 5.87 -3.49 4.64
C HIS A 64 6.49 -2.16 5.03
N VAL A 65 5.86 -1.47 5.99
CA VAL A 65 6.32 -0.17 6.49
C VAL A 65 7.46 -0.39 7.48
N PRO A 66 8.72 -0.01 7.16
CA PRO A 66 9.82 -0.13 8.11
C PRO A 66 9.65 0.89 9.25
N ARG A 67 10.13 0.54 10.45
CA ARG A 67 10.11 1.46 11.60
C ARG A 67 11.03 2.65 11.40
N GLU A 68 12.17 2.43 10.76
CA GLU A 68 13.13 3.45 10.40
C GLU A 68 12.94 3.91 8.95
N PRO A 69 13.24 5.18 8.63
CA PRO A 69 13.15 5.68 7.27
C PRO A 69 14.09 4.91 6.32
N PRO A 70 13.59 4.50 5.13
CA PRO A 70 14.45 3.98 4.07
C PRO A 70 15.56 4.97 3.69
N ALA A 71 16.77 4.46 3.44
CA ALA A 71 17.94 5.28 3.09
C ALA A 71 17.78 6.10 1.80
N VAL A 72 16.85 5.72 0.92
CA VAL A 72 16.56 6.44 -0.34
C VAL A 72 15.82 7.76 -0.09
N LEU A 73 15.21 7.95 1.08
CA LEU A 73 14.48 9.17 1.39
C LEU A 73 15.43 10.30 1.81
N ASP A 74 15.16 11.49 1.28
CA ASP A 74 15.89 12.69 1.67
C ASP A 74 15.59 13.06 3.13
N ARG A 75 16.64 13.03 3.95
CA ARG A 75 16.59 13.35 5.37
C ARG A 75 16.15 14.79 5.63
N ALA A 76 16.48 15.75 4.76
CA ALA A 76 16.06 17.14 4.90
C ALA A 76 14.53 17.27 4.73
N ASN A 77 13.97 16.58 3.74
CA ASN A 77 12.52 16.52 3.54
C ASN A 77 11.80 15.87 4.73
N LEU A 78 12.34 14.76 5.25
CA LEU A 78 11.80 14.12 6.45
C LEU A 78 11.86 15.04 7.65
N ARG A 79 13.00 15.73 7.87
CA ARG A 79 13.13 16.72 8.93
C ARG A 79 12.06 17.81 8.78
N ALA A 80 11.94 18.43 7.61
CA ALA A 80 10.95 19.48 7.35
C ALA A 80 9.52 19.02 7.61
N LEU A 81 9.18 17.79 7.20
CA LEU A 81 7.86 17.21 7.42
C LEU A 81 7.59 16.89 8.90
N GLY A 82 8.63 16.62 9.69
CA GLY A 82 8.51 16.31 11.12
C GLY A 82 8.52 17.51 12.07
N MET A 83 8.89 18.69 11.58
CA MET A 83 8.87 19.92 12.36
C MET A 83 7.43 20.44 12.58
N PRO A 84 7.16 21.16 13.67
CA PRO A 84 5.97 22.00 13.77
C PRO A 84 5.99 23.07 12.67
N GLY A 85 4.82 23.53 12.23
CA GLY A 85 4.68 24.47 11.12
C GLY A 85 5.00 23.86 9.75
N ASN A 86 5.08 22.53 9.65
CA ASN A 86 5.30 21.86 8.36
C ASN A 86 4.12 22.14 7.41
N ALA A 87 4.41 22.20 6.11
CA ALA A 87 3.42 22.60 5.10
C ALA A 87 2.17 21.70 5.07
N VAL A 88 2.28 20.42 5.44
CA VAL A 88 1.14 19.51 5.48
C VAL A 88 0.20 19.85 6.64
N SER A 89 0.73 20.00 7.86
CA SER A 89 -0.06 20.42 9.03
C SER A 89 -0.71 21.78 8.78
N VAL A 90 0.05 22.76 8.28
CA VAL A 90 -0.44 24.11 8.00
C VAL A 90 -1.52 24.08 6.92
N GLY A 91 -1.28 23.40 5.80
CA GLY A 91 -2.27 23.28 4.72
C GLY A 91 -3.55 22.57 5.17
N ALA A 92 -3.42 21.50 5.95
CA ALA A 92 -4.58 20.78 6.50
C ALA A 92 -5.37 21.65 7.50
N ALA A 93 -4.68 22.46 8.31
CA ALA A 93 -5.34 23.41 9.21
C ALA A 93 -6.10 24.50 8.43
N LEU A 94 -5.46 25.12 7.43
CA LEU A 94 -6.03 26.20 6.61
C LEU A 94 -7.24 25.74 5.79
N THR A 95 -7.19 24.52 5.25
CA THR A 95 -8.30 23.94 4.46
C THR A 95 -9.41 23.36 5.33
N ASN A 96 -9.33 23.53 6.66
CA ASN A 96 -10.24 22.93 7.63
C ASN A 96 -10.43 21.42 7.40
N TRP A 97 -9.32 20.70 7.26
CA TRP A 97 -9.30 19.29 6.87
C TRP A 97 -10.29 18.46 7.68
N ARG A 98 -11.32 17.92 7.01
CA ARG A 98 -12.40 17.12 7.60
C ARG A 98 -13.08 17.80 8.80
N GLY A 99 -13.21 19.13 8.76
CA GLY A 99 -13.82 19.95 9.80
C GLY A 99 -12.97 20.14 11.06
N GLN A 100 -11.68 19.77 11.03
CA GLN A 100 -10.81 19.72 12.21
C GLN A 100 -9.58 20.63 12.10
N GLY A 101 -9.64 21.69 11.28
CA GLY A 101 -8.49 22.57 11.06
C GLY A 101 -8.00 23.25 12.35
N ALA A 102 -8.92 23.65 13.23
CA ALA A 102 -8.59 24.22 14.53
C ALA A 102 -7.80 23.24 15.42
N ALA A 103 -8.21 21.97 15.46
CA ALA A 103 -7.55 20.95 16.26
C ALA A 103 -6.14 20.63 15.73
N ILE A 104 -5.97 20.62 14.40
CA ILE A 104 -4.64 20.45 13.77
C ILE A 104 -3.72 21.62 14.14
N ARG A 105 -4.23 22.85 14.06
CA ARG A 105 -3.47 24.05 14.42
C ARG A 105 -3.07 24.05 15.90
N GLU A 106 -4.01 23.71 16.79
CA GLU A 106 -3.72 23.63 18.23
C GLU A 106 -2.64 22.59 18.55
N ALA A 107 -2.70 21.43 17.90
CA ALA A 107 -1.68 20.39 18.05
C ALA A 107 -0.30 20.82 17.52
N ASP A 108 -0.26 21.48 16.36
CA ASP A 108 0.97 22.02 15.77
C ASP A 108 1.60 23.14 16.63
N GLU A 109 0.77 24.04 17.16
CA GLU A 109 1.18 25.06 18.13
C GLU A 109 1.68 24.42 19.44
N ALA A 110 1.10 23.31 19.88
CA ALA A 110 1.56 22.56 21.05
C ALA A 110 2.93 21.93 20.82
N ASP A 111 3.16 21.37 19.64
CA ASP A 111 4.48 20.86 19.24
C ASP A 111 5.52 21.98 19.15
N ALA A 112 5.14 23.16 18.66
CA ALA A 112 6.02 24.33 18.57
C ALA A 112 6.53 24.80 19.94
N ARG A 113 5.75 24.60 21.01
CA ARG A 113 6.17 24.92 22.40
C ARG A 113 7.31 24.03 22.90
N ARG A 114 7.51 22.86 22.31
CA ARG A 114 8.61 21.95 22.64
C ARG A 114 9.27 21.44 21.36
N PRO A 115 10.17 22.24 20.75
CA PRO A 115 10.79 21.89 19.48
C PRO A 115 11.51 20.53 19.54
N PRO A 116 11.34 19.66 18.54
CA PRO A 116 12.02 18.38 18.51
C PRO A 116 13.51 18.57 18.19
N THR A 117 14.33 17.63 18.64
CA THR A 117 15.68 17.46 18.07
C THR A 117 15.60 17.05 16.60
N ASP A 118 16.67 17.24 15.85
CA ASP A 118 16.74 16.82 14.44
C ASP A 118 16.42 15.33 14.24
N ALA A 119 16.89 14.46 15.14
CA ALA A 119 16.60 13.04 15.07
C ALA A 119 15.10 12.75 15.30
N GLN A 120 14.48 13.44 16.25
CA GLN A 120 13.04 13.32 16.52
C GLN A 120 12.21 13.87 15.34
N ALA A 121 12.62 14.99 14.74
CA ALA A 121 11.97 15.55 13.56
C ALA A 121 12.05 14.57 12.39
N VAL A 122 13.22 14.01 12.08
CA VAL A 122 13.36 13.02 11.00
C VAL A 122 12.49 11.78 11.25
N ALA A 123 12.50 11.25 12.48
CA ALA A 123 11.68 10.09 12.83
C ALA A 123 10.18 10.39 12.70
N ARG A 124 9.72 11.54 13.20
CA ARG A 124 8.31 11.96 13.08
C ARG A 124 7.90 12.23 11.64
N GLY A 125 8.77 12.87 10.86
CA GLY A 125 8.55 13.10 9.44
C GLY A 125 8.44 11.81 8.65
N TRP A 126 9.23 10.78 8.98
CA TRP A 126 9.07 9.45 8.41
C TRP A 126 7.69 8.86 8.71
N LYS A 127 7.27 8.90 9.98
CA LYS A 127 5.96 8.40 10.39
C LYS A 127 4.83 9.10 9.63
N ARG A 128 4.89 10.43 9.55
CA ARG A 128 3.94 11.25 8.79
C ARG A 128 3.95 10.91 7.30
N ASN A 129 5.13 10.80 6.69
CA ASN A 129 5.29 10.45 5.29
C ASN A 129 4.67 9.08 4.97
N ALA A 130 4.94 8.06 5.78
CA ALA A 130 4.40 6.72 5.59
C ALA A 130 2.87 6.69 5.72
N VAL A 131 2.30 7.37 6.71
CA VAL A 131 0.84 7.47 6.90
C VAL A 131 0.19 8.20 5.71
N LEU A 132 0.74 9.34 5.27
CA LEU A 132 0.21 10.09 4.12
C LEU A 132 0.38 9.34 2.79
N SER A 133 1.42 8.51 2.65
CA SER A 133 1.64 7.71 1.45
C SER A 133 0.63 6.56 1.34
N LEU A 134 0.20 6.00 2.47
CA LEU A 134 -0.71 4.86 2.52
C LEU A 134 -2.19 5.25 2.57
N TYR A 135 -2.51 6.46 3.03
CA TYR A 135 -3.86 6.99 3.07
C TYR A 135 -3.93 8.27 2.23
N PHE A 136 -4.85 8.34 1.25
CA PHE A 136 -5.16 9.58 0.52
C PHE A 136 -5.64 10.73 1.43
N GLY A 137 -6.06 10.42 2.66
CA GLY A 137 -6.55 11.40 3.59
C GLY A 137 -6.77 10.84 5.00
N PRO A 138 -5.68 10.65 5.78
CA PRO A 138 -5.77 10.14 7.14
C PRO A 138 -6.54 11.11 8.06
N SER A 139 -6.75 10.74 9.32
CA SER A 139 -7.46 11.60 10.26
C SER A 139 -6.63 12.85 10.60
N ALA A 140 -7.32 13.90 11.05
CA ALA A 140 -6.67 15.14 11.50
C ALA A 140 -5.63 14.87 12.60
N ASP A 141 -5.93 13.99 13.56
CA ASP A 141 -4.99 13.61 14.60
C ASP A 141 -3.78 12.83 14.06
N ALA A 142 -3.94 12.02 13.00
CA ALA A 142 -2.82 11.33 12.36
C ALA A 142 -1.94 12.29 11.53
N ILE A 143 -2.50 13.36 10.96
CA ILE A 143 -1.72 14.43 10.33
C ILE A 143 -0.91 15.17 11.40
N ALA A 144 -1.54 15.55 12.50
CA ALA A 144 -0.88 16.29 13.56
C ALA A 144 0.13 15.44 14.35
N ALA A 145 -0.24 14.21 14.75
CA ALA A 145 0.57 13.29 15.54
C ALA A 145 0.52 11.88 14.93
N PRO A 146 1.45 11.56 14.00
CA PRO A 146 1.37 10.35 13.18
C PRO A 146 1.67 9.05 13.93
N GLU A 147 2.15 9.10 15.17
CA GLU A 147 2.68 7.95 15.93
C GLU A 147 1.69 6.79 16.00
N ARG A 148 0.47 7.07 16.45
CA ARG A 148 -0.55 6.02 16.62
C ARG A 148 -0.97 5.40 15.29
N ALA A 149 -1.13 6.22 14.25
CA ALA A 149 -1.49 5.75 12.92
C ALA A 149 -0.34 4.94 12.30
N PHE A 150 0.89 5.38 12.49
CA PHE A 150 2.10 4.70 12.03
C PHE A 150 2.30 3.35 12.73
N ASP A 151 2.15 3.28 14.05
CA ASP A 151 2.31 2.03 14.80
C ASP A 151 1.28 0.97 14.41
N ALA A 152 0.10 1.39 13.92
CA ALA A 152 -0.89 0.48 13.35
C ALA A 152 -0.47 -0.11 11.99
N LEU A 153 0.54 0.46 11.32
CA LEU A 153 1.02 0.04 10.00
C LEU A 153 2.41 -0.62 10.05
N ALA A 154 3.29 -0.15 10.93
CA ALA A 154 4.70 -0.47 10.93
C ALA A 154 5.01 -1.93 11.34
N GLY A 155 6.04 -2.51 10.70
CA GLY A 155 6.61 -3.81 11.08
C GLY A 155 5.73 -5.02 10.78
N ARG A 156 4.74 -4.89 9.89
CA ARG A 156 3.90 -6.01 9.44
C ARG A 156 3.61 -5.92 7.94
N TRP A 157 3.36 -7.09 7.34
CA TRP A 157 2.80 -7.19 5.99
C TRP A 157 1.33 -6.81 6.01
N LEU A 158 0.94 -5.90 5.11
CA LEU A 158 -0.43 -5.47 4.92
C LEU A 158 -0.68 -5.21 3.44
N VAL A 159 -1.94 -5.36 3.02
CA VAL A 159 -2.40 -4.77 1.75
C VAL A 159 -2.49 -3.27 1.96
N GLY A 160 -1.98 -2.46 1.03
CA GLY A 160 -2.08 -1.00 1.15
C GLY A 160 -3.55 -0.55 1.26
N PRO A 161 -3.91 0.40 2.15
CA PRO A 161 -5.30 0.80 2.37
C PRO A 161 -6.03 1.19 1.08
N VAL A 162 -5.37 1.94 0.18
CA VAL A 162 -5.92 2.35 -1.12
C VAL A 162 -6.29 1.14 -1.97
N CYS A 163 -5.35 0.21 -2.19
CA CYS A 163 -5.58 -1.02 -2.97
C CYS A 163 -6.68 -1.87 -2.32
N ALA A 164 -6.62 -2.04 -1.00
CA ALA A 164 -7.57 -2.81 -0.23
C ALA A 164 -9.00 -2.29 -0.42
N THR A 165 -9.23 -0.98 -0.29
CA THR A 165 -10.58 -0.39 -0.29
C THR A 165 -11.11 -0.06 -1.68
N LEU A 166 -10.27 0.45 -2.58
CA LEU A 166 -10.71 1.00 -3.86
C LEU A 166 -10.58 0.01 -5.02
N ILE A 167 -9.76 -1.05 -4.88
CA ILE A 167 -9.49 -1.99 -5.98
C ILE A 167 -9.95 -3.39 -5.59
N TYR A 168 -9.33 -3.96 -4.55
CA TYR A 168 -9.48 -5.37 -4.20
C TYR A 168 -10.78 -5.71 -3.47
N SER A 169 -11.41 -4.72 -2.84
CA SER A 169 -12.74 -4.89 -2.22
C SER A 169 -13.89 -4.97 -3.24
N SER A 170 -13.65 -4.72 -4.52
CA SER A 170 -14.64 -4.87 -5.58
C SER A 170 -15.03 -6.34 -5.77
N ASP A 171 -16.32 -6.61 -5.93
CA ASP A 171 -16.82 -7.95 -6.26
C ASP A 171 -16.31 -8.44 -7.62
N LYS A 172 -15.97 -7.51 -8.53
CA LYS A 172 -15.39 -7.81 -9.85
C LYS A 172 -13.96 -8.34 -9.76
N VAL A 173 -13.27 -8.09 -8.65
CA VAL A 173 -11.85 -8.39 -8.44
C VAL A 173 -11.63 -9.49 -7.41
N ARG A 174 -12.41 -9.49 -6.32
CA ARG A 174 -12.17 -10.31 -5.11
C ARG A 174 -12.04 -11.82 -5.39
N GLY A 175 -12.81 -12.35 -6.34
CA GLY A 175 -12.71 -13.76 -6.75
C GLY A 175 -11.35 -14.11 -7.36
N ALA A 176 -10.93 -13.36 -8.39
CA ALA A 176 -9.62 -13.55 -9.03
C ALA A 176 -8.46 -13.26 -8.07
N LEU A 177 -8.65 -12.32 -7.13
CA LEU A 177 -7.69 -12.04 -6.08
C LEU A 177 -7.50 -13.23 -5.14
N ALA A 178 -8.59 -13.88 -4.71
CA ALA A 178 -8.51 -15.06 -3.85
C ALA A 178 -7.73 -16.20 -4.53
N GLU A 179 -8.00 -16.45 -5.81
CA GLU A 179 -7.26 -17.44 -6.60
C GLU A 179 -5.77 -17.10 -6.71
N TRP A 180 -5.44 -15.85 -7.01
CA TRP A 180 -4.05 -15.38 -7.12
C TRP A 180 -3.30 -15.48 -5.78
N VAL A 181 -3.93 -15.06 -4.68
CA VAL A 181 -3.39 -15.20 -3.31
C VAL A 181 -3.11 -16.68 -2.99
N GLU A 182 -4.03 -17.58 -3.33
CA GLU A 182 -3.82 -19.02 -3.11
C GLU A 182 -2.74 -19.63 -4.01
N GLN A 183 -2.58 -19.17 -5.25
CA GLN A 183 -1.46 -19.60 -6.10
C GLN A 183 -0.10 -19.26 -5.47
N ILE A 184 0.03 -18.07 -4.89
CA ILE A 184 1.23 -17.62 -4.17
C ILE A 184 1.39 -18.43 -2.88
N ALA A 185 0.35 -18.49 -2.05
CA ALA A 185 0.45 -18.98 -0.68
C ALA A 185 0.40 -20.52 -0.55
N SER A 186 -0.03 -21.25 -1.58
CA SER A 186 0.02 -22.71 -1.61
C SER A 186 1.42 -23.27 -1.92
N GLY A 187 2.36 -22.42 -2.35
CA GLY A 187 3.69 -22.84 -2.80
C GLY A 187 3.72 -23.40 -4.22
N ARG A 188 2.58 -23.42 -4.94
CA ARG A 188 2.51 -23.79 -6.37
C ARG A 188 3.41 -22.88 -7.21
N LEU A 189 3.41 -21.58 -6.91
CA LEU A 189 4.27 -20.61 -7.59
C LEU A 189 5.76 -20.79 -7.23
N GLY A 190 6.07 -21.33 -6.05
CA GLY A 190 7.41 -21.59 -5.57
C GLY A 190 7.55 -21.30 -4.07
N ARG A 191 8.68 -21.71 -3.49
CA ARG A 191 8.99 -21.44 -2.08
C ARG A 191 9.67 -20.07 -1.95
N PHE A 192 9.27 -19.30 -0.94
CA PHE A 192 9.91 -18.04 -0.58
C PHE A 192 9.93 -17.85 0.94
N ASP A 193 10.89 -17.07 1.42
CA ASP A 193 11.02 -16.62 2.82
C ASP A 193 11.39 -15.13 2.93
N THR A 194 11.42 -14.44 1.79
CA THR A 194 11.66 -13.01 1.65
C THR A 194 10.64 -12.45 0.67
N ILE A 195 10.04 -11.31 1.00
CA ILE A 195 9.09 -10.61 0.12
C ILE A 195 9.66 -9.23 -0.23
N VAL A 196 9.64 -8.91 -1.52
CA VAL A 196 10.05 -7.64 -2.11
C VAL A 196 8.80 -6.98 -2.71
N PRO A 197 8.16 -6.04 -2.00
CA PRO A 197 7.04 -5.27 -2.53
C PRO A 197 7.52 -4.18 -3.48
N ALA A 198 6.63 -3.64 -4.33
CA ALA A 198 6.92 -2.47 -5.14
C ALA A 198 7.11 -1.19 -4.30
N HIS A 199 6.55 -1.16 -3.09
CA HIS A 199 6.59 -0.01 -2.21
C HIS A 199 7.18 -0.36 -0.84
N LEU A 200 7.96 0.59 -0.30
CA LEU A 200 8.56 0.56 1.03
C LEU A 200 9.69 -0.47 1.17
N ALA A 201 9.69 -1.31 2.20
CA ALA A 201 10.86 -2.13 2.54
C ALA A 201 10.71 -3.59 2.16
N VAL A 202 11.83 -4.19 1.76
CA VAL A 202 12.03 -5.64 1.73
C VAL A 202 12.09 -6.16 3.16
N ALA A 203 11.43 -7.29 3.43
CA ALA A 203 11.52 -7.95 4.72
C ALA A 203 11.34 -9.47 4.58
N ARG A 204 11.62 -10.19 5.67
CA ARG A 204 11.23 -11.61 5.79
C ARG A 204 9.72 -11.73 5.66
N GLY A 205 9.28 -12.74 4.91
CA GLY A 205 7.86 -12.98 4.69
C GLY A 205 7.62 -14.35 4.09
N THR A 206 6.51 -14.94 4.49
CA THR A 206 6.13 -16.33 4.21
C THR A 206 4.76 -16.39 3.56
N PRO A 207 4.36 -17.54 3.00
CA PRO A 207 2.99 -17.77 2.56
C PRO A 207 1.91 -17.45 3.60
N ALA A 208 2.19 -17.66 4.89
CA ALA A 208 1.26 -17.34 5.96
C ALA A 208 1.08 -15.83 6.14
N ASP A 209 2.14 -15.04 5.92
CA ASP A 209 2.07 -13.58 5.95
C ASP A 209 1.21 -13.02 4.81
N VAL A 210 1.34 -13.60 3.62
CA VAL A 210 0.48 -13.26 2.46
C VAL A 210 -0.99 -13.52 2.80
N ARG A 211 -1.34 -14.72 3.27
CA ARG A 211 -2.73 -15.04 3.65
C ARG A 211 -3.26 -14.10 4.73
N ARG A 212 -2.46 -13.84 5.77
CA ARG A 212 -2.86 -12.97 6.88
C ARG A 212 -3.10 -11.54 6.43
N ALA A 213 -2.26 -11.01 5.53
CA ALA A 213 -2.41 -9.65 5.02
C ALA A 213 -3.66 -9.49 4.14
N PHE A 214 -3.97 -10.48 3.29
CA PHE A 214 -5.14 -10.44 2.40
C PHE A 214 -6.45 -10.86 3.06
N ALA A 215 -6.42 -11.60 4.17
CA ALA A 215 -7.60 -12.12 4.85
C ALA A 215 -8.74 -11.08 5.03
N PRO A 216 -8.50 -9.87 5.58
CA PRO A 216 -9.56 -8.88 5.76
C PRO A 216 -10.23 -8.46 4.45
N VAL A 217 -9.45 -8.36 3.36
CA VAL A 217 -9.99 -7.99 2.04
C VAL A 217 -10.84 -9.11 1.47
N LEU A 218 -10.37 -10.36 1.59
CA LEU A 218 -11.07 -11.54 1.07
C LEU A 218 -12.35 -11.86 1.86
N SER A 219 -12.40 -11.53 3.15
CA SER A 219 -13.61 -11.66 3.98
C SER A 219 -14.58 -10.48 3.85
N GLY A 220 -14.31 -9.50 2.98
CA GLY A 220 -15.17 -8.32 2.81
C GLY A 220 -15.09 -7.31 3.95
N SER A 221 -14.09 -7.41 4.83
CA SER A 221 -13.87 -6.55 6.00
C SER A 221 -12.57 -5.74 5.86
N ALA A 222 -12.21 -5.34 4.63
CA ALA A 222 -10.95 -4.67 4.30
C ALA A 222 -10.63 -3.48 5.23
N THR A 223 -11.63 -2.65 5.53
CA THR A 223 -11.47 -1.46 6.38
C THR A 223 -11.18 -1.80 7.84
N ALA A 224 -11.56 -2.98 8.33
CA ALA A 224 -11.33 -3.42 9.71
C ALA A 224 -9.84 -3.72 9.99
N ALA A 225 -9.01 -3.86 8.96
CA ALA A 225 -7.56 -4.05 9.10
C ALA A 225 -6.83 -2.77 9.55
N TYR A 226 -7.51 -1.62 9.46
CA TYR A 226 -6.94 -0.30 9.63
C TYR A 226 -7.65 0.49 10.72
N ARG A 227 -7.02 1.57 11.18
CA ARG A 227 -7.66 2.49 12.11
C ARG A 227 -8.84 3.18 11.42
N ALA A 228 -10.03 3.05 12.01
CA ALA A 228 -11.29 3.52 11.41
C ALA A 228 -11.26 5.02 11.03
N SER A 229 -10.63 5.87 11.84
CA SER A 229 -10.54 7.31 11.57
C SER A 229 -9.70 7.63 10.33
N ASP A 230 -8.66 6.84 10.07
CA ASP A 230 -7.70 7.04 8.97
C ASP A 230 -8.23 6.51 7.64
N VAL A 231 -8.89 5.35 7.68
CA VAL A 231 -9.48 4.73 6.47
C VAL A 231 -10.82 5.35 6.07
N ARG A 232 -11.43 6.20 6.90
CA ARG A 232 -12.77 6.76 6.66
C ARG A 232 -12.92 7.43 5.29
N LEU A 233 -11.98 8.27 4.85
CA LEU A 233 -12.08 8.89 3.53
C LEU A 233 -12.12 7.85 2.41
N LEU A 234 -11.27 6.82 2.50
CA LEU A 234 -11.25 5.73 1.53
C LEU A 234 -12.54 4.89 1.57
N ALA A 235 -13.12 4.71 2.76
CA ALA A 235 -14.41 4.02 2.92
C ALA A 235 -15.56 4.83 2.30
N ASP A 236 -15.60 6.14 2.54
CA ASP A 236 -16.59 7.05 1.98
C ASP A 236 -16.48 7.11 0.44
N LEU A 237 -15.25 7.20 -0.09
CA LEU A 237 -14.97 7.12 -1.53
C LEU A 237 -15.39 5.76 -2.11
N SER A 238 -15.04 4.66 -1.45
CA SER A 238 -15.42 3.31 -1.90
C SER A 238 -16.94 3.14 -1.95
N ALA A 239 -17.67 3.64 -0.94
CA ALA A 239 -19.13 3.64 -0.94
C ALA A 239 -19.71 4.43 -2.12
N GLY A 240 -19.21 5.65 -2.36
CA GLY A 240 -19.63 6.46 -3.52
C GLY A 240 -19.35 5.78 -4.86
N LEU A 241 -18.17 5.19 -5.03
CA LEU A 241 -17.80 4.48 -6.26
C LEU A 241 -18.66 3.23 -6.50
N ARG A 242 -19.07 2.52 -5.44
CA ARG A 242 -20.02 1.40 -5.52
C ARG A 242 -21.41 1.87 -5.95
N THR A 243 -21.92 2.95 -5.37
CA THR A 243 -23.21 3.55 -5.78
C THR A 243 -23.20 3.93 -7.26
N LEU A 244 -22.05 4.38 -7.79
CA LEU A 244 -21.86 4.71 -9.20
C LEU A 244 -21.54 3.50 -10.10
N GLY A 245 -21.48 2.28 -9.55
CA GLY A 245 -21.18 1.05 -10.30
C GLY A 245 -19.73 0.96 -10.82
N VAL A 246 -18.85 1.85 -10.34
CA VAL A 246 -17.43 1.88 -10.72
C VAL A 246 -16.73 0.64 -10.16
N ILE A 247 -16.87 0.39 -8.86
CA ILE A 247 -16.27 -0.78 -8.18
C ILE A 247 -17.30 -1.69 -7.56
#